data_AF-A0A2L0N5Y0-F1
#
_entry.id   AF-A0A2L0N5Y0-F1
#
_cell.length_a   1.000
_cell.length_b   1.000
_cell.length_c   1.000
_cell.angle_alpha   90.00
_cell.angle_beta   90.00
_cell.angle_gamma   90.00
#
_symmetry.space_group_name_H-M   'P 1'
#
loop_
_entity.id
_entity.type
_entity.pdbx_description
1 polymer ?
#
loop_
_entity_poly.entity_id
_entity_poly.type
_entity_poly.pdbx_seq_one_letter_code
_entity_poly.pdbx_strand_id
1 'polypeptide(L)'
;MAVRRLAAVVAATLLAGGLTACGGGDGSPSAPTGTPTPTSASPTGPAKPTDRSPHGVLLSAQLAMQTARRAKVSYRLGPDAGSGPMFWLPKTALQVKRSTPAEAEQLIVVDTVAYQGGDAATAARLGGRHWERFTGTPGPDGHREIPYAGLIDLLNPVEALAAATADGVEAQFLGEEKFEDSAVVHYRVTTDAERYAAAQTQLSPARRAGLRAALAPGGSASLTLDLWLNDKDQMVKLQRTGTGEGGRADDSVLYSEFAGSLSAQAPAEADTVDAGVRNVSPLAR
;
A
#
# COMPACT_ATOMS: atom_id res chain seq x y z
N MET A 1 41.76 -4.24 -21.51
CA MET A 1 41.98 -5.71 -21.50
C MET A 1 41.25 -6.25 -20.28
N ALA A 2 40.39 -7.26 -20.28
CA ALA A 2 39.95 -8.21 -21.29
C ALA A 2 38.47 -8.55 -21.02
N VAL A 3 37.70 -8.74 -22.10
CA VAL A 3 36.29 -9.15 -22.10
C VAL A 3 36.25 -10.68 -21.98
N ARG A 4 35.47 -11.23 -21.05
CA ARG A 4 35.17 -12.68 -21.03
C ARG A 4 33.72 -12.90 -21.45
N ARG A 5 33.57 -13.26 -22.72
CA ARG A 5 32.35 -13.85 -23.30
C ARG A 5 32.30 -15.33 -22.90
N LEU A 6 31.14 -15.82 -22.47
CA LEU A 6 30.82 -17.24 -22.44
C LEU A 6 29.43 -17.41 -23.04
N ALA A 7 29.41 -18.15 -24.15
CA ALA A 7 28.25 -18.55 -24.91
C ALA A 7 28.13 -20.08 -24.84
N ALA A 8 26.91 -20.60 -24.69
CA ALA A 8 26.43 -21.94 -25.04
C ALA A 8 24.90 -21.90 -24.87
N VAL A 9 24.02 -21.93 -25.89
CA VAL A 9 23.74 -22.88 -27.00
C VAL A 9 23.02 -24.17 -26.53
N VAL A 10 21.71 -24.16 -26.82
CA VAL A 10 20.79 -25.23 -27.30
C VAL A 10 20.23 -26.27 -26.31
N ALA A 11 18.89 -26.29 -26.22
CA ALA A 11 18.06 -27.41 -26.68
C ALA A 11 16.58 -26.98 -26.78
N ALA A 12 16.03 -27.10 -28.00
CA ALA A 12 14.61 -26.96 -28.28
C ALA A 12 13.95 -28.35 -28.23
N THR A 13 12.82 -28.47 -27.54
CA THR A 13 11.92 -29.63 -27.65
C THR A 13 10.51 -29.13 -27.93
N LEU A 14 10.10 -29.28 -29.19
CA LEU A 14 8.72 -29.24 -29.66
C LEU A 14 8.01 -30.51 -29.18
N LEU A 15 6.84 -30.34 -28.55
CA LEU A 15 5.85 -31.41 -28.39
C LEU A 15 4.51 -30.87 -28.87
N ALA A 16 4.14 -31.33 -30.05
CA ALA A 16 2.79 -31.22 -30.61
C ALA A 16 1.95 -32.38 -30.05
N GLY A 17 0.69 -32.09 -29.70
CA GLY A 17 -0.31 -33.08 -29.34
C GLY A 17 -1.69 -32.48 -29.51
N GLY A 18 -2.29 -32.72 -30.67
CA GLY A 18 -3.68 -32.38 -30.97
C GLY A 18 -4.63 -33.49 -30.55
N LEU A 19 -5.83 -33.11 -30.11
CA LEU A 19 -7.02 -33.95 -30.15
C LEU A 19 -8.20 -33.10 -30.62
N THR A 20 -8.63 -33.38 -31.85
CA THR A 20 -9.94 -33.02 -32.40
C THR A 20 -10.91 -34.14 -32.03
N ALA A 21 -12.07 -33.79 -31.48
CA ALA A 21 -13.22 -34.69 -31.39
C ALA A 21 -14.45 -33.96 -31.96
N CYS A 22 -14.82 -34.36 -33.17
CA CYS A 22 -16.09 -34.05 -33.82
C CYS A 22 -17.11 -35.17 -33.53
N GLY A 23 -18.37 -34.77 -33.40
CA GLY A 23 -19.56 -35.63 -33.45
C GLY A 23 -20.71 -34.87 -32.78
N GLY A 24 -21.73 -34.32 -33.45
CA GLY A 24 -22.37 -34.71 -34.71
C GLY A 24 -23.67 -35.45 -34.36
N GLY A 25 -24.82 -34.78 -34.45
CA GLY A 25 -26.14 -35.40 -34.23
C GLY A 25 -27.28 -34.38 -34.11
N ASP A 26 -27.84 -33.99 -35.26
CA ASP A 26 -29.07 -33.21 -35.39
C ASP A 26 -30.30 -34.01 -34.96
N GLY A 27 -31.24 -33.35 -34.29
CA GLY A 27 -32.56 -33.90 -33.97
C GLY A 27 -33.38 -33.00 -33.06
N SER A 28 -34.16 -32.09 -33.64
CA SER A 28 -35.33 -31.44 -33.02
C SER A 28 -36.57 -31.74 -33.87
N PRO A 29 -37.82 -31.59 -33.39
CA PRO A 29 -38.26 -31.11 -32.07
C PRO A 29 -39.35 -32.01 -31.41
N SER A 30 -39.54 -31.86 -30.10
CA SER A 30 -40.85 -32.09 -29.47
C SER A 30 -40.97 -31.23 -28.22
N ALA A 31 -41.85 -30.23 -28.29
CA ALA A 31 -42.31 -29.49 -27.13
C ALA A 31 -43.15 -30.41 -26.24
N PRO A 32 -43.10 -30.19 -24.92
CA PRO A 32 -44.30 -29.62 -24.32
C PRO A 32 -44.01 -28.41 -23.46
N THR A 33 -45.02 -27.54 -23.48
CA THR A 33 -45.32 -26.42 -22.59
C THR A 33 -44.91 -26.69 -21.15
N GLY A 34 -43.84 -26.01 -20.71
CA GLY A 34 -43.44 -25.92 -19.32
C GLY A 34 -42.94 -24.50 -19.06
N THR A 35 -43.67 -23.77 -18.23
CA THR A 35 -43.34 -22.41 -17.76
C THR A 35 -41.90 -22.37 -17.27
N PRO A 36 -41.02 -21.46 -17.76
CA PRO A 36 -39.67 -21.38 -17.22
C PRO A 36 -39.75 -20.80 -15.82
N THR A 37 -39.61 -21.67 -14.82
CA THR A 37 -39.24 -21.27 -13.47
C THR A 37 -37.82 -20.71 -13.57
N PRO A 38 -37.51 -19.51 -13.06
CA PRO A 38 -36.12 -19.05 -13.03
C PRO A 38 -35.36 -19.98 -12.08
N THR A 39 -34.54 -20.86 -12.63
CA THR A 39 -33.53 -21.59 -11.86
C THR A 39 -32.53 -20.54 -11.38
N SER A 40 -32.73 -20.06 -10.15
CA SER A 40 -31.68 -19.39 -9.40
C SER A 40 -30.54 -20.39 -9.22
N ALA A 41 -29.60 -20.38 -10.15
CA ALA A 41 -28.28 -20.97 -9.95
C ALA A 41 -27.67 -20.24 -8.75
N SER A 42 -27.74 -20.86 -7.58
CA SER A 42 -27.05 -20.36 -6.41
C SER A 42 -25.56 -20.58 -6.64
N PRO A 43 -24.73 -19.51 -6.73
CA PRO A 43 -23.31 -19.69 -6.95
C PRO A 43 -22.73 -20.45 -5.76
N THR A 44 -22.16 -21.62 -6.03
CA THR A 44 -21.69 -22.58 -5.01
C THR A 44 -20.22 -22.39 -4.64
N GLY A 45 -19.69 -21.17 -4.83
CA GLY A 45 -18.33 -20.80 -4.47
C GLY A 45 -18.22 -19.31 -4.19
N PRO A 46 -17.16 -18.85 -3.49
CA PRO A 46 -16.89 -17.42 -3.35
C PRO A 46 -16.78 -16.79 -4.73
N ALA A 47 -17.42 -15.64 -4.93
CA ALA A 47 -17.39 -14.95 -6.21
C ALA A 47 -15.93 -14.62 -6.59
N LYS A 48 -15.52 -14.88 -7.82
CA LYS A 48 -14.18 -14.51 -8.27
C LYS A 48 -14.10 -12.98 -8.37
N PRO A 49 -12.91 -12.37 -8.25
CA PRO A 49 -12.74 -10.92 -8.47
C PRO A 49 -13.32 -10.45 -9.82
N THR A 50 -13.27 -11.29 -10.85
CA THR A 50 -13.85 -11.05 -12.18
C THR A 50 -15.37 -11.02 -12.22
N ASP A 51 -16.04 -11.59 -11.22
CA ASP A 51 -17.51 -11.65 -11.13
C ASP A 51 -18.07 -10.41 -10.41
N ARG A 52 -17.20 -9.54 -9.90
CA ARG A 52 -17.52 -8.31 -9.16
C ARG A 52 -17.12 -7.09 -9.98
N SER A 53 -17.85 -5.98 -9.82
CA SER A 53 -17.40 -4.71 -10.40
C SER A 53 -16.04 -4.32 -9.81
N PRO A 54 -15.14 -3.66 -10.56
CA PRO A 54 -13.86 -3.18 -10.04
C PRO A 54 -14.01 -2.38 -8.74
N HIS A 55 -15.00 -1.49 -8.68
CA HIS A 55 -15.33 -0.73 -7.48
C HIS A 55 -15.71 -1.63 -6.28
N GLY A 56 -16.55 -2.65 -6.52
CA GLY A 56 -16.92 -3.63 -5.49
C GLY A 56 -15.74 -4.47 -4.99
N VAL A 57 -14.77 -4.79 -5.84
CA VAL A 57 -13.53 -5.46 -5.43
C VAL A 57 -12.68 -4.53 -4.55
N LEU A 58 -12.52 -3.26 -4.91
CA LEU A 58 -11.75 -2.31 -4.11
C LEU A 58 -12.39 -2.04 -2.74
N LEU A 59 -13.73 -2.02 -2.64
CA LEU A 59 -14.43 -1.97 -1.36
C LEU A 59 -14.15 -3.20 -0.49
N SER A 60 -14.15 -4.40 -1.10
CA SER A 60 -13.76 -5.63 -0.42
C SER A 60 -12.31 -5.58 0.06
N ALA A 61 -11.41 -5.05 -0.76
CA ALA A 61 -10.01 -4.85 -0.38
C ALA A 61 -9.87 -3.87 0.79
N GLN A 62 -10.63 -2.78 0.80
CA GLN A 62 -10.64 -1.85 1.94
C GLN A 62 -11.02 -2.57 3.23
N LEU A 63 -12.06 -3.41 3.21
CA LEU A 63 -12.46 -4.23 4.35
C LEU A 63 -11.39 -5.26 4.75
N ALA A 64 -10.77 -5.92 3.78
CA ALA A 64 -9.69 -6.87 4.02
C ALA A 64 -8.49 -6.20 4.74
N MET A 65 -8.09 -5.01 4.29
CA MET A 65 -7.01 -4.25 4.91
C MET A 65 -7.39 -3.68 6.28
N GLN A 66 -8.61 -3.23 6.48
CA GLN A 66 -9.13 -2.85 7.80
C GLN A 66 -9.12 -4.04 8.78
N THR A 67 -9.46 -5.24 8.29
CA THR A 67 -9.44 -6.48 9.08
C THR A 67 -8.02 -6.93 9.40
N ALA A 68 -7.09 -6.79 8.45
CA ALA A 68 -5.68 -7.14 8.65
C ALA A 68 -5.00 -6.26 9.71
N ARG A 69 -5.38 -4.97 9.79
CA ARG A 69 -4.92 -3.94 10.78
C ARG A 69 -3.43 -3.59 10.75
N ARG A 70 -2.62 -4.45 10.14
CA ARG A 70 -1.15 -4.38 10.09
C ARG A 70 -0.59 -5.18 8.92
N ALA A 71 0.59 -4.77 8.50
CA ALA A 71 1.42 -5.46 7.52
C ALA A 71 2.88 -5.05 7.72
N LYS A 72 3.80 -5.80 7.14
CA LYS A 72 5.13 -5.30 6.84
C LYS A 72 5.05 -4.46 5.57
N VAL A 73 5.53 -3.23 5.67
CA VAL A 73 5.59 -2.28 4.56
C VAL A 73 7.01 -2.19 4.03
N SER A 74 7.16 -2.09 2.73
CA SER A 74 8.41 -1.64 2.09
C SER A 74 8.06 -0.54 1.09
N TYR A 75 8.73 0.60 1.17
CA TYR A 75 8.33 1.77 0.41
C TYR A 75 9.49 2.48 -0.28
N ARG A 76 9.16 3.23 -1.32
CA ARG A 76 10.00 4.23 -1.96
C ARG A 76 9.12 5.44 -2.28
N LEU A 77 9.42 6.57 -1.65
CA LEU A 77 8.71 7.84 -1.79
C LEU A 77 9.73 8.92 -2.20
N GLY A 78 9.94 9.08 -3.52
CA GLY A 78 11.07 9.87 -4.04
C GLY A 78 12.42 9.32 -3.54
N PRO A 79 13.29 10.14 -2.91
CA PRO A 79 14.59 9.69 -2.40
C PRO A 79 14.51 8.92 -1.08
N ASP A 80 13.36 8.92 -0.40
CA ASP A 80 13.16 8.20 0.85
C ASP A 80 12.69 6.77 0.59
N ALA A 81 13.29 5.80 1.26
CA ALA A 81 12.88 4.42 1.20
C ALA A 81 13.02 3.77 2.56
N GLY A 82 12.22 2.76 2.84
CA GLY A 82 12.31 2.06 4.10
C GLY A 82 11.49 0.79 4.15
N SER A 83 11.72 -0.03 5.17
CA SER A 83 10.98 -1.26 5.38
C SER A 83 10.83 -1.60 6.86
N GLY A 84 9.69 -2.16 7.22
CA GLY A 84 9.40 -2.68 8.56
C GLY A 84 7.90 -2.78 8.85
N PRO A 85 7.52 -3.16 10.08
CA PRO A 85 6.11 -3.30 10.44
C PRO A 85 5.38 -1.97 10.55
N MET A 86 4.13 -1.96 10.11
CA MET A 86 3.17 -0.87 10.28
C MET A 86 1.84 -1.42 10.81
N PHE A 87 1.23 -0.67 11.73
CA PHE A 87 -0.07 -0.90 12.31
C PHE A 87 -0.90 0.36 12.11
N TRP A 88 -2.08 0.22 11.53
CA TRP A 88 -3.02 1.33 11.36
C TRP A 88 -4.23 1.22 12.31
N LEU A 89 -4.47 0.03 12.90
CA LEU A 89 -5.55 -0.20 13.86
C LEU A 89 -5.13 -1.17 14.98
N PRO A 90 -5.68 -1.05 16.21
CA PRO A 90 -6.50 0.06 16.70
C PRO A 90 -5.67 1.31 17.04
N LYS A 91 -4.35 1.15 17.18
CA LYS A 91 -3.41 2.26 17.41
C LYS A 91 -2.38 2.26 16.30
N THR A 92 -2.04 3.45 15.86
CA THR A 92 -1.00 3.65 14.85
C THR A 92 0.36 3.35 15.44
N ALA A 93 1.12 2.48 14.77
CA ALA A 93 2.52 2.28 15.05
C ALA A 93 3.28 2.01 13.76
N LEU A 94 4.52 2.49 13.68
CA LEU A 94 5.42 2.30 12.56
C LEU A 94 6.80 1.99 13.15
N GLN A 95 7.47 0.95 12.65
CA GLN A 95 8.89 0.76 12.90
C GLN A 95 9.54 0.43 11.57
N VAL A 96 10.38 1.33 11.07
CA VAL A 96 11.02 1.19 9.76
C VAL A 96 12.51 1.44 9.86
N LYS A 97 13.27 0.63 9.13
CA LYS A 97 14.65 0.96 8.79
C LYS A 97 14.61 1.79 7.52
N ARG A 98 15.01 3.04 7.62
CA ARG A 98 15.04 3.99 6.50
C ARG A 98 16.39 3.91 5.81
N SER A 99 16.36 3.97 4.50
CA SER A 99 17.53 4.10 3.65
C SER A 99 17.52 5.52 3.10
N THR A 100 18.27 6.41 3.74
CA THR A 100 18.51 7.75 3.19
C THR A 100 19.89 7.78 2.53
N PRO A 101 20.16 8.72 1.59
CA PRO A 101 21.49 8.90 1.03
C PRO A 101 22.58 9.22 2.06
N ALA A 102 22.19 9.71 3.25
CA ALA A 102 23.12 10.17 4.27
C ALA A 102 23.51 9.07 5.28
N GLU A 103 22.62 8.14 5.63
CA GLU A 103 22.89 6.87 6.35
C GLU A 103 21.58 6.08 6.61
N ALA A 104 21.72 4.82 7.02
CA ALA A 104 20.59 4.00 7.44
C ALA A 104 20.20 4.33 8.89
N GLU A 105 19.00 4.89 9.06
CA GLU A 105 18.45 5.29 10.36
C GLU A 105 17.17 4.52 10.63
N GLN A 106 16.86 4.24 11.90
CA GLN A 106 15.60 3.64 12.30
C GLN A 106 14.63 4.70 12.80
N LEU A 107 13.38 4.59 12.37
CA LEU A 107 12.26 5.37 12.87
C LEU A 107 11.27 4.44 13.54
N ILE A 108 10.92 4.74 14.78
CA ILE A 108 9.84 4.08 15.51
C ILE A 108 8.82 5.15 15.91
N VAL A 109 7.58 5.00 15.49
CA VAL A 109 6.45 5.82 15.94
C VAL A 109 5.47 4.91 16.66
N VAL A 110 5.13 5.26 17.90
CA VAL A 110 4.09 4.59 18.67
C VAL A 110 3.16 5.66 19.21
N ASP A 111 1.96 5.74 18.63
CA ASP A 111 0.96 6.74 19.01
C ASP A 111 1.52 8.17 18.90
N THR A 112 1.64 8.91 19.99
CA THR A 112 2.09 10.32 20.01
C THR A 112 3.60 10.50 20.23
N VAL A 113 4.36 9.41 20.23
CA VAL A 113 5.81 9.40 20.52
C VAL A 113 6.58 8.83 19.33
N ALA A 114 7.69 9.48 18.98
CA ALA A 114 8.65 8.96 18.02
C ALA A 114 10.02 8.73 18.67
N TYR A 115 10.72 7.76 18.11
CA TYR A 115 12.12 7.43 18.38
C TYR A 115 12.87 7.42 17.06
N GLN A 116 14.00 8.10 17.04
CA GLN A 116 14.86 8.22 15.87
C GLN A 116 16.29 7.84 16.26
N GLY A 117 16.95 7.06 15.40
CA GLY A 117 18.32 6.59 15.62
C GLY A 117 18.43 5.07 15.44
N GLY A 118 18.95 4.38 16.44
CA GLY A 118 19.20 2.93 16.38
C GLY A 118 20.45 2.57 15.58
N ASP A 119 21.31 3.54 15.30
CA ASP A 119 22.55 3.43 14.55
C ASP A 119 23.75 3.96 15.37
N ALA A 120 24.97 3.66 14.87
CA ALA A 120 26.20 4.01 15.57
C ALA A 120 26.53 5.51 15.54
N ALA A 121 26.11 6.24 14.50
CA ALA A 121 26.35 7.68 14.40
C ALA A 121 25.51 8.45 15.43
N THR A 122 24.26 8.03 15.62
CA THR A 122 23.40 8.52 16.71
C THR A 122 24.01 8.20 18.08
N ALA A 123 24.49 6.97 18.28
CA ALA A 123 25.15 6.60 19.54
C ALA A 123 26.38 7.45 19.86
N ALA A 124 27.23 7.72 18.86
CA ALA A 124 28.40 8.56 19.02
C ALA A 124 28.04 9.99 19.45
N ARG A 125 26.95 10.54 18.90
CA ARG A 125 26.44 11.89 19.23
C ARG A 125 25.81 11.97 20.62
N LEU A 126 25.24 10.88 21.12
CA LEU A 126 24.45 10.83 22.36
C LEU A 126 25.18 10.21 23.56
N GLY A 127 26.50 10.07 23.47
CA GLY A 127 27.32 9.52 24.56
C GLY A 127 27.05 8.03 24.81
N GLY A 128 26.79 7.27 23.75
CA GLY A 128 26.60 5.81 23.78
C GLY A 128 25.15 5.32 23.74
N ARG A 129 24.16 6.22 23.85
CA ARG A 129 22.73 5.87 23.72
C ARG A 129 22.28 5.95 22.28
N HIS A 130 21.52 4.97 21.79
CA HIS A 130 21.23 4.86 20.35
C HIS A 130 19.98 5.61 19.92
N TRP A 131 19.13 6.08 20.84
CA TRP A 131 17.82 6.62 20.47
C TRP A 131 17.56 8.01 21.00
N GLU A 132 16.94 8.84 20.18
CA GLU A 132 16.28 10.07 20.61
C GLU A 132 14.78 9.88 20.62
N ARG A 133 14.15 10.10 21.77
CA ARG A 133 12.71 10.15 21.95
C ARG A 133 12.21 11.58 21.80
N PHE A 134 11.11 11.78 21.11
CA PHE A 134 10.43 13.07 21.09
C PHE A 134 8.92 12.93 20.86
N THR A 135 8.21 14.03 21.10
CA THR A 135 6.77 14.16 20.86
C THR A 135 6.47 15.32 19.92
N GLY A 136 5.30 15.28 19.28
CA GLY A 136 4.82 16.42 18.50
C GLY A 136 4.38 17.59 19.37
N THR A 137 4.37 18.80 18.80
CA THR A 137 3.80 19.99 19.45
C THR A 137 2.31 19.77 19.76
N PRO A 138 1.83 20.05 20.98
CA PRO A 138 0.41 19.97 21.28
C PRO A 138 -0.35 21.05 20.51
N GLY A 139 -1.53 20.69 20.01
CA GLY A 139 -2.47 21.62 19.39
C GLY A 139 -3.13 22.56 20.42
N PRO A 140 -3.94 23.53 19.96
CA PRO A 140 -4.67 24.46 20.84
C PRO A 140 -5.61 23.78 21.84
N ASP A 141 -6.08 22.58 21.51
CA ASP A 141 -6.92 21.71 22.33
C ASP A 141 -6.13 20.81 23.30
N GLY A 142 -4.80 20.92 23.31
CA GLY A 142 -3.89 20.12 24.13
C GLY A 142 -3.60 18.73 23.58
N HIS A 143 -4.24 18.32 22.47
CA HIS A 143 -3.98 17.02 21.85
C HIS A 143 -2.69 17.06 21.04
N ARG A 144 -1.90 15.98 21.11
CA ARG A 144 -0.68 15.83 20.31
C ARG A 144 -0.98 15.02 19.07
N GLU A 145 -0.61 15.56 17.91
CA GLU A 145 -0.62 14.81 16.66
C GLU A 145 0.48 13.74 16.67
N ILE A 146 0.24 12.66 15.91
CA ILE A 146 1.19 11.57 15.71
C ILE A 146 2.41 12.13 14.95
N PRO A 147 3.64 12.05 15.50
CA PRO A 147 4.83 12.40 14.74
C PRO A 147 4.92 11.56 13.45
N TYR A 148 5.33 12.18 12.34
CA TYR A 148 5.35 11.52 11.01
C TYR A 148 3.98 11.01 10.54
N ALA A 149 2.88 11.61 11.00
CA ALA A 149 1.53 11.31 10.50
C ALA A 149 1.44 11.33 8.96
N GLY A 150 2.10 12.28 8.30
CA GLY A 150 2.11 12.37 6.83
C GLY A 150 2.73 11.15 6.15
N LEU A 151 3.88 10.66 6.64
CA LEU A 151 4.47 9.40 6.16
C LEU A 151 3.49 8.24 6.37
N ILE A 152 2.95 8.13 7.57
CA ILE A 152 2.00 7.06 7.94
C ILE A 152 0.78 7.08 7.02
N ASP A 153 0.20 8.24 6.76
CA ASP A 153 -0.96 8.40 5.87
C ASP A 153 -0.64 8.02 4.42
N LEU A 154 0.58 8.32 3.96
CA LEU A 154 1.05 7.86 2.66
C LEU A 154 1.27 6.34 2.60
N LEU A 155 1.65 5.70 3.70
CA LEU A 155 1.89 4.25 3.72
C LEU A 155 0.63 3.44 4.03
N ASN A 156 -0.39 4.04 4.64
CA ASN A 156 -1.59 3.34 5.07
C ASN A 156 -2.43 2.87 3.87
N PRO A 157 -2.60 1.54 3.68
CA PRO A 157 -3.34 1.01 2.55
C PRO A 157 -4.83 1.36 2.58
N VAL A 158 -5.40 1.58 3.77
CA VAL A 158 -6.82 1.94 3.93
C VAL A 158 -7.09 3.34 3.38
N GLU A 159 -6.14 4.28 3.51
CA GLU A 159 -6.25 5.63 2.96
C GLU A 159 -6.26 5.61 1.43
N ALA A 160 -5.36 4.83 0.83
CA ALA A 160 -5.29 4.66 -0.62
C ALA A 160 -6.54 4.00 -1.19
N LEU A 161 -7.06 2.97 -0.51
CA LEU A 161 -8.31 2.30 -0.90
C LEU A 161 -9.52 3.20 -0.74
N ALA A 162 -9.61 3.98 0.34
CA ALA A 162 -10.69 4.97 0.52
C ALA A 162 -10.71 6.01 -0.59
N ALA A 163 -9.54 6.49 -1.03
CA ALA A 163 -9.44 7.38 -2.19
C ALA A 163 -9.81 6.67 -3.51
N ALA A 164 -9.48 5.39 -3.65
CA ALA A 164 -9.78 4.57 -4.82
C ALA A 164 -11.26 4.16 -4.95
N THR A 165 -12.02 4.24 -3.86
CA THR A 165 -13.46 3.93 -3.81
C THR A 165 -14.34 5.15 -3.60
N ALA A 166 -13.76 6.35 -3.53
CA ALA A 166 -14.48 7.59 -3.31
C ALA A 166 -15.55 7.88 -4.39
N ASP A 167 -16.55 8.68 -4.05
CA ASP A 167 -17.58 9.06 -5.03
C ASP A 167 -16.97 9.81 -6.21
N GLY A 168 -17.39 9.45 -7.42
CA GLY A 168 -16.95 10.08 -8.66
C GLY A 168 -15.55 9.66 -9.14
N VAL A 169 -14.89 8.68 -8.50
CA VAL A 169 -13.77 7.96 -9.12
C VAL A 169 -14.23 6.65 -9.74
N GLU A 170 -13.58 6.26 -10.84
CA GLU A 170 -13.86 5.03 -11.55
C GLU A 170 -12.64 4.10 -11.50
N ALA A 171 -12.88 2.86 -11.10
CA ALA A 171 -11.87 1.82 -11.06
C ALA A 171 -11.87 0.99 -12.34
N GLN A 172 -10.70 0.82 -12.93
CA GLN A 172 -10.47 0.05 -14.12
C GLN A 172 -9.77 -1.27 -13.76
N PHE A 173 -10.29 -2.39 -14.22
CA PHE A 173 -9.57 -3.67 -14.21
C PHE A 173 -8.59 -3.70 -15.37
N LEU A 174 -7.32 -3.98 -15.09
CA LEU A 174 -6.26 -4.01 -16.10
C LEU A 174 -5.79 -5.43 -16.45
N GLY A 175 -6.03 -6.40 -15.59
CA GLY A 175 -5.74 -7.80 -15.86
C GLY A 175 -5.24 -8.55 -14.64
N GLU A 176 -5.01 -9.85 -14.85
CA GLU A 176 -4.25 -10.69 -13.93
C GLU A 176 -2.78 -10.70 -14.34
N GLU A 177 -1.89 -10.65 -13.36
CA GLU A 177 -0.46 -10.75 -13.58
C GLU A 177 0.23 -11.54 -12.47
N LYS A 178 1.52 -11.83 -12.67
CA LYS A 178 2.37 -12.40 -11.63
C LYS A 178 3.11 -11.29 -10.92
N PHE A 179 2.96 -11.25 -9.60
CA PHE A 179 3.78 -10.42 -8.73
C PHE A 179 4.52 -11.34 -7.76
N GLU A 180 5.85 -11.36 -7.89
CA GLU A 180 6.68 -12.43 -7.32
C GLU A 180 6.16 -13.82 -7.73
N ASP A 181 5.94 -14.71 -6.78
CA ASP A 181 5.41 -16.06 -7.03
C ASP A 181 3.89 -16.17 -6.87
N SER A 182 3.20 -15.03 -6.72
CA SER A 182 1.74 -14.97 -6.50
C SER A 182 1.00 -14.38 -7.71
N ALA A 183 -0.18 -14.93 -8.00
CA ALA A 183 -1.12 -14.31 -8.92
C ALA A 183 -1.75 -13.08 -8.24
N VAL A 184 -1.80 -11.97 -8.96
CA VAL A 184 -2.43 -10.73 -8.50
C VAL A 184 -3.33 -10.16 -9.58
N VAL A 185 -4.30 -9.37 -9.15
CA VAL A 185 -5.17 -8.60 -10.04
C VAL A 185 -4.79 -7.13 -9.97
N HIS A 186 -4.58 -6.53 -11.13
CA HIS A 186 -4.18 -5.12 -11.27
C HIS A 186 -5.41 -4.25 -11.55
N TYR A 187 -5.61 -3.25 -10.70
CA TYR A 187 -6.61 -2.20 -10.86
C TYR A 187 -5.95 -0.83 -10.99
N ARG A 188 -6.61 0.08 -11.69
CA ARG A 188 -6.21 1.48 -11.79
C ARG A 188 -7.35 2.42 -11.47
N VAL A 189 -7.04 3.49 -10.73
CA VAL A 189 -7.93 4.62 -10.48
C VAL A 189 -7.21 5.91 -10.81
N THR A 190 -7.89 6.81 -11.51
CA THR A 190 -7.42 8.19 -11.71
C THR A 190 -8.19 9.12 -10.77
N THR A 191 -7.47 9.96 -10.06
CA THR A 191 -7.98 10.94 -9.09
C THR A 191 -7.07 12.18 -9.10
N ASP A 192 -7.16 13.02 -8.08
CA ASP A 192 -6.23 14.12 -7.82
C ASP A 192 -5.93 14.23 -6.31
N ALA A 193 -4.99 15.09 -5.93
CA ALA A 193 -4.58 15.25 -4.54
C ALA A 193 -5.69 15.82 -3.64
N GLU A 194 -6.56 16.68 -4.19
CA GLU A 194 -7.69 17.27 -3.45
C GLU A 194 -8.70 16.19 -3.08
N ARG A 195 -9.13 15.39 -4.06
CA ARG A 195 -10.07 14.30 -3.87
C ARG A 195 -9.49 13.18 -3.01
N TYR A 196 -8.21 12.84 -3.18
CA TYR A 196 -7.54 11.89 -2.29
C TYR A 196 -7.60 12.35 -0.84
N ALA A 197 -7.26 13.61 -0.55
CA ALA A 197 -7.30 14.15 0.81
C ALA A 197 -8.74 14.32 1.33
N ALA A 198 -9.69 14.67 0.47
CA ALA A 198 -11.10 14.82 0.82
C ALA A 198 -11.75 13.49 1.21
N ALA A 199 -11.32 12.37 0.61
CA ALA A 199 -11.77 11.02 0.97
C ALA A 199 -11.44 10.66 2.44
N GLN A 200 -10.43 11.31 3.04
CA GLN A 200 -9.92 10.96 4.37
C GLN A 200 -10.67 11.69 5.49
N THR A 201 -11.98 11.46 5.55
CA THR A 201 -12.89 12.10 6.51
C THR A 201 -12.54 11.85 7.98
N GLN A 202 -11.79 10.79 8.27
CA GLN A 202 -11.26 10.42 9.58
C GLN A 202 -10.04 11.24 10.01
N LEU A 203 -9.36 11.92 9.09
CA LEU A 203 -8.17 12.71 9.38
C LEU A 203 -8.53 14.14 9.80
N SER A 204 -7.74 14.71 10.71
CA SER A 204 -7.87 16.12 11.10
C SER A 204 -7.68 17.04 9.88
N PRO A 205 -8.28 18.26 9.87
CA PRO A 205 -8.10 19.19 8.76
C PRO A 205 -6.62 19.48 8.44
N ALA A 206 -5.78 19.59 9.47
CA ALA A 206 -4.35 19.80 9.31
C ALA A 206 -3.66 18.60 8.64
N ARG A 207 -4.00 17.37 9.03
CA ARG A 207 -3.48 16.15 8.39
C ARG A 207 -3.93 16.01 6.95
N ARG A 208 -5.20 16.29 6.64
CA ARG A 208 -5.70 16.32 5.24
C ARG A 208 -4.94 17.34 4.40
N ALA A 209 -4.69 18.54 4.92
CA ALA A 209 -3.92 19.56 4.23
C ALA A 209 -2.46 19.13 3.99
N GLY A 210 -1.83 18.48 4.97
CA GLY A 210 -0.48 17.91 4.84
C GLY A 210 -0.40 16.79 3.82
N LEU A 211 -1.35 15.84 3.85
CA LEU A 211 -1.45 14.74 2.90
C LEU A 211 -1.64 15.25 1.46
N ARG A 212 -2.55 16.21 1.28
CA ARG A 212 -2.77 16.89 0.01
C ARG A 212 -1.49 17.52 -0.53
N ALA A 213 -0.76 18.24 0.32
CA ALA A 213 0.51 18.86 -0.06
C ALA A 213 1.60 17.80 -0.38
N ALA A 214 1.64 16.70 0.36
CA ALA A 214 2.61 15.62 0.14
C ALA A 214 2.37 14.85 -1.16
N LEU A 215 1.11 14.69 -1.56
CA LEU A 215 0.73 14.07 -2.83
C LEU A 215 0.88 15.04 -4.02
N ALA A 216 1.18 16.31 -3.75
CA ALA A 216 1.34 17.36 -4.74
C ALA A 216 2.79 17.89 -4.85
N PRO A 217 3.79 17.11 -5.29
CA PRO A 217 4.95 17.70 -5.96
C PRO A 217 4.50 18.29 -7.30
N GLY A 218 4.00 19.54 -7.27
CA GLY A 218 3.70 20.31 -8.48
C GLY A 218 2.25 20.69 -8.81
N GLY A 219 1.31 20.59 -7.88
CA GLY A 219 -0.09 20.83 -8.25
C GLY A 219 -0.60 19.80 -9.27
N SER A 220 -0.26 18.52 -9.06
CA SER A 220 -0.63 17.43 -9.96
C SER A 220 -2.13 17.45 -10.24
N ALA A 221 -2.49 17.88 -11.45
CA ALA A 221 -3.88 17.87 -11.94
C ALA A 221 -4.45 16.45 -12.03
N SER A 222 -3.58 15.44 -11.95
CA SER A 222 -3.94 14.03 -11.96
C SER A 222 -2.96 13.21 -11.13
N LEU A 223 -3.53 12.31 -10.34
CA LEU A 223 -2.88 11.25 -9.57
C LEU A 223 -3.46 9.92 -10.04
N THR A 224 -2.60 9.01 -10.49
CA THR A 224 -2.97 7.63 -10.83
C THR A 224 -2.57 6.71 -9.69
N LEU A 225 -3.53 5.93 -9.21
CA LEU A 225 -3.34 4.84 -8.26
C LEU A 225 -3.39 3.53 -9.03
N ASP A 226 -2.29 2.80 -9.07
CA ASP A 226 -2.28 1.40 -9.49
C ASP A 226 -2.26 0.52 -8.24
N LEU A 227 -3.21 -0.40 -8.13
CA LEU A 227 -3.44 -1.24 -6.97
C LEU A 227 -3.37 -2.71 -7.40
N TRP A 228 -2.54 -3.50 -6.73
CA TRP A 228 -2.43 -4.93 -6.97
C TRP A 228 -2.98 -5.70 -5.78
N LEU A 229 -3.96 -6.56 -6.04
CA LEU A 229 -4.63 -7.36 -5.03
C LEU A 229 -4.28 -8.84 -5.19
N ASN A 230 -4.06 -9.54 -4.08
CA ASN A 230 -3.96 -10.99 -4.10
C ASN A 230 -5.34 -11.67 -4.12
N ASP A 231 -5.34 -13.01 -4.09
CA ASP A 231 -6.53 -13.86 -4.05
C ASP A 231 -7.44 -13.66 -2.81
N LYS A 232 -6.96 -12.94 -1.80
CA LYS A 232 -7.67 -12.61 -0.55
C LYS A 232 -8.15 -11.15 -0.52
N ASP A 233 -8.17 -10.48 -1.67
CA ASP A 233 -8.42 -9.04 -1.80
C ASP A 233 -7.48 -8.15 -0.97
N GLN A 234 -6.30 -8.66 -0.56
CA GLN A 234 -5.33 -7.83 0.16
C GLN A 234 -4.49 -7.05 -0.84
N MET A 235 -4.36 -5.74 -0.63
CA MET A 235 -3.47 -4.91 -1.45
C MET A 235 -2.02 -5.25 -1.12
N VAL A 236 -1.32 -5.85 -2.07
CA VAL A 236 0.10 -6.26 -1.94
C VAL A 236 1.07 -5.23 -2.52
N LYS A 237 0.58 -4.38 -3.43
CA LYS A 237 1.35 -3.28 -3.99
C LYS A 237 0.44 -2.10 -4.30
N LEU A 238 0.95 -0.91 -4.02
CA LEU A 238 0.42 0.38 -4.42
C LEU A 238 1.50 1.11 -5.21
N GLN A 239 1.18 1.57 -6.41
CA GLN A 239 1.97 2.56 -7.13
C GLN A 239 1.15 3.83 -7.26
N ARG A 240 1.76 4.96 -6.94
CA ARG A 240 1.20 6.28 -7.15
C ARG A 240 2.07 7.01 -8.14
N THR A 241 1.48 7.33 -9.28
CA THR A 241 2.13 8.17 -10.28
C THR A 241 1.34 9.46 -10.45
N GLY A 242 2.05 10.57 -10.62
CA GLY A 242 1.43 11.87 -10.82
C GLY A 242 2.36 12.80 -11.57
N THR A 243 1.81 13.80 -12.22
CA THR A 243 2.57 14.82 -12.95
C THR A 243 2.10 16.20 -12.53
N GLY A 244 3.02 17.05 -12.09
CA GLY A 244 2.76 18.45 -11.79
C GLY A 244 3.98 19.35 -12.08
N GLU A 245 3.82 20.65 -11.87
CA GLU A 245 4.82 21.72 -12.04
C GLU A 245 6.12 21.50 -11.23
N GLY A 246 6.06 20.68 -10.19
CA GLY A 246 7.13 20.35 -9.24
C GLY A 246 7.74 18.97 -9.48
N GLY A 247 7.36 18.28 -10.57
CA GLY A 247 7.94 17.02 -11.01
C GLY A 247 6.94 15.87 -11.13
N ARG A 248 7.48 14.67 -11.35
CA ARG A 248 6.71 13.43 -11.42
C ARG A 248 6.73 12.75 -10.06
N ALA A 249 5.56 12.48 -9.50
CA ALA A 249 5.44 11.52 -8.40
C ALA A 249 5.58 10.10 -8.98
N ASP A 250 6.41 9.28 -8.34
CA ASP A 250 6.58 7.87 -8.67
C ASP A 250 6.88 7.11 -7.38
N ASP A 251 5.82 6.97 -6.58
CA ASP A 251 5.87 6.43 -5.24
C ASP A 251 5.35 4.99 -5.25
N SER A 252 6.07 4.08 -4.60
CA SER A 252 5.70 2.66 -4.50
C SER A 252 5.64 2.20 -3.05
N VAL A 253 4.60 1.46 -2.69
CA VAL A 253 4.47 0.78 -1.39
C VAL A 253 4.11 -0.68 -1.62
N LEU A 254 4.82 -1.57 -0.94
CA LEU A 254 4.65 -3.01 -0.96
C LEU A 254 4.18 -3.46 0.41
N TYR A 255 3.23 -4.38 0.45
CA TYR A 255 2.63 -4.91 1.67
C TYR A 255 2.78 -6.43 1.71
N SER A 256 3.23 -6.94 2.85
CA SER A 256 3.46 -8.35 3.10
C SER A 256 3.19 -8.71 4.57
N GLU A 257 3.27 -9.99 4.92
CA GLU A 257 3.19 -10.47 6.31
C GLU A 257 1.92 -9.96 7.06
N PHE A 258 0.77 -9.98 6.37
CA PHE A 258 -0.51 -9.57 6.96
C PHE A 258 -0.89 -10.41 8.18
N ALA A 259 -1.51 -9.78 9.17
CA ALA A 259 -2.08 -10.43 10.35
C ALA A 259 -1.12 -11.29 11.21
N GLY A 260 0.20 -11.25 10.96
CA GLY A 260 1.22 -12.01 11.68
C GLY A 260 1.65 -11.42 13.03
N SER A 261 2.67 -12.03 13.65
CA SER A 261 3.30 -11.61 14.91
C SER A 261 4.23 -10.41 14.72
N LEU A 262 3.75 -9.36 14.06
CA LEU A 262 4.47 -8.11 13.95
C LEU A 262 4.42 -7.40 15.31
N SER A 263 5.53 -6.74 15.68
CA SER A 263 5.63 -5.86 16.84
C SER A 263 6.39 -4.59 16.47
N ALA A 264 5.89 -3.45 16.92
CA ALA A 264 6.65 -2.21 17.02
C ALA A 264 6.78 -1.89 18.51
N GLN A 265 8.01 -1.81 19.02
CA GLN A 265 8.27 -1.60 20.44
C GLN A 265 9.13 -0.35 20.64
N ALA A 266 8.83 0.39 21.70
CA ALA A 266 9.72 1.45 22.15
C ALA A 266 11.10 0.86 22.49
N PRO A 267 12.19 1.56 22.16
CA PRO A 267 13.52 1.21 22.64
C PRO A 267 13.60 1.16 24.16
N ALA A 268 14.65 0.51 24.68
CA ALA A 268 14.91 0.51 26.11
C ALA A 268 15.17 1.94 26.62
N GLU A 269 14.57 2.31 27.75
CA GLU A 269 14.73 3.66 28.32
C GLU A 269 16.19 4.00 28.63
N ALA A 270 16.97 3.02 29.08
CA ALA A 270 18.40 3.17 29.35
C ALA A 270 19.22 3.51 28.08
N ASP A 271 18.72 3.17 26.90
CA ASP A 271 19.35 3.42 25.60
C ASP A 271 18.73 4.63 24.86
N THR A 272 17.93 5.43 25.57
CA THR A 272 17.15 6.51 25.00
C THR A 272 17.45 7.86 25.67
N VAL A 273 17.55 8.91 24.86
CA VAL A 273 17.63 10.31 25.28
C VAL A 273 16.29 10.97 25.02
N ASP A 274 15.75 11.70 26.00
CA ASP A 274 14.58 12.56 25.78
C ASP A 274 15.01 13.87 25.10
N ALA A 275 14.55 14.08 23.87
CA ALA A 275 14.77 15.29 23.09
C ALA A 275 13.57 16.26 23.14
N GLY A 276 12.56 15.97 23.97
CA GLY A 276 11.44 16.85 24.26
C GLY A 276 10.40 16.95 23.14
N VAL A 277 9.99 18.18 22.84
CA VAL A 277 8.95 18.48 21.83
C VAL A 277 9.62 18.92 20.54
N ARG A 278 9.25 18.30 19.42
CA ARG A 278 9.72 18.68 18.08
C ARG A 278 8.53 19.08 17.20
N ASN A 279 8.73 20.14 16.40
CA ASN A 279 7.83 20.43 15.31
C ASN A 279 8.23 19.57 14.10
N VAL A 280 7.52 18.47 13.90
CA VAL A 280 7.72 17.59 12.75
C VAL A 280 6.87 18.12 11.60
N SER A 281 7.50 18.44 10.48
CA SER A 281 6.77 18.87 9.29
C SER A 281 5.70 17.83 8.93
N PRO A 282 4.48 18.23 8.54
CA PRO A 282 3.50 17.31 7.96
C PRO A 282 3.99 16.62 6.69
N LEU A 283 5.03 17.17 6.05
CA LEU A 283 5.72 16.61 4.89
C LEU A 283 6.94 15.77 5.27
N ALA A 284 7.26 15.64 6.56
CA ALA A 284 8.36 14.80 7.00
C ALA A 284 8.06 13.36 6.60
N ARG A 285 8.96 12.84 5.76
CA ARG A 285 9.07 11.43 5.40
C ARG A 285 10.28 10.91 6.12
#